data_AF-A0A2G9Q7I8-F1
#
_entry.id   AF-A0A2G9Q7I8-F1
#
_cell.length_a   1.000
_cell.length_b   1.000
_cell.length_c   1.000
_cell.angle_alpha   90.00
_cell.angle_beta   90.00
_cell.angle_gamma   90.00
#
_symmetry.space_group_name_H-M   'P 1'
#
loop_
_entity.id
_entity.type
_entity.pdbx_description
1 polymer ?
#
loop_
_entity_poly.entity_id
_entity_poly.type
_entity_poly.pdbx_seq_one_letter_code
_entity_poly.pdbx_strand_id
1 'polypeptide(L)'
;MAETKQVRANYSNEEEEESPEPETSRSRRRRFKASNISFVEMLEMVDILKRADYDGKKAKIMAKVLKSLHRNFGVRRSKDQLRKRWLDLKLREHDQYRRIRRVLQKSK
;
A
#
# COMPACT_ATOMS: atom_id res chain seq x y z
N MET A 1 -26.73 -1.95 51.88
CA MET A 1 -26.27 -1.03 50.81
C MET A 1 -24.90 -1.50 50.33
N ALA A 2 -24.61 -1.26 49.05
CA ALA A 2 -23.38 -1.57 48.30
C ALA A 2 -23.37 -2.89 47.48
N GLU A 3 -24.13 -2.88 46.40
CA GLU A 3 -23.66 -3.12 45.01
C GLU A 3 -22.18 -2.72 44.80
N THR A 4 -21.29 -3.34 44.00
CA THR A 4 -21.34 -4.20 42.81
C THR A 4 -19.99 -4.94 42.72
N LYS A 5 -19.98 -6.24 42.39
CA LYS A 5 -18.76 -6.93 41.92
C LYS A 5 -18.72 -6.86 40.40
N GLN A 6 -18.05 -5.85 39.88
CA GLN A 6 -17.79 -5.72 38.45
C GLN A 6 -16.55 -6.55 38.09
N VAL A 7 -16.79 -7.79 37.64
CA VAL A 7 -15.78 -8.62 37.00
C VAL A 7 -15.54 -8.05 35.61
N ARG A 8 -14.51 -7.23 35.44
CA ARG A 8 -13.96 -6.92 34.12
C ARG A 8 -12.74 -7.81 33.91
N ALA A 9 -12.96 -8.89 33.18
CA ALA A 9 -11.89 -9.65 32.58
C ALA A 9 -11.12 -8.73 31.61
N ASN A 10 -9.98 -8.21 32.06
CA ASN A 10 -8.97 -7.68 31.16
C ASN A 10 -8.20 -8.88 30.63
N TYR A 11 -8.69 -9.48 29.55
CA TYR A 11 -7.81 -10.25 28.67
C TYR A 11 -6.94 -9.21 27.98
N SER A 12 -5.84 -8.82 28.64
CA SER A 12 -4.77 -8.08 28.01
C SER A 12 -4.24 -8.98 26.92
N ASN A 13 -4.66 -8.71 25.68
CA ASN A 13 -4.05 -9.32 24.52
C ASN A 13 -2.59 -8.86 24.50
N GLU A 14 -1.72 -9.82 24.74
CA GLU A 14 -0.28 -9.70 24.68
C GLU A 14 0.11 -9.45 23.22
N GLU A 15 0.04 -8.20 22.77
CA GLU A 15 0.83 -7.71 21.64
C GLU A 15 1.95 -6.86 22.20
N GLU A 16 2.94 -7.59 22.69
CA GLU A 16 4.29 -7.17 23.00
C GLU A 16 4.91 -6.58 21.72
N GLU A 17 4.74 -5.27 21.52
CA GLU A 17 5.54 -4.50 20.56
C GLU A 17 6.91 -4.24 21.19
N GLU A 18 7.72 -5.29 21.33
CA GLU A 18 9.14 -5.17 21.67
C GLU A 18 9.86 -4.60 20.43
N SER A 19 10.00 -3.28 20.41
CA SER A 19 10.88 -2.58 19.48
C SER A 19 12.32 -2.71 19.96
N PRO A 20 13.22 -3.49 19.30
CA PRO A 20 14.62 -3.48 19.67
C PRO A 20 15.26 -2.18 19.16
N GLU A 21 15.86 -1.41 20.07
CA GLU A 21 16.66 -0.23 19.70
C GLU A 21 17.79 -0.64 18.75
N PRO A 22 18.00 0.06 17.61
CA PRO A 22 19.04 -0.29 16.68
C PRO A 22 20.40 0.28 17.14
N GLU A 23 21.19 -0.54 17.80
CA GLU A 23 22.62 -0.28 18.00
C GLU A 23 23.37 -0.19 16.65
N THR A 24 24.32 0.74 16.62
CA THR A 24 24.93 1.28 15.40
C THR A 24 25.95 0.34 14.76
N SER A 25 25.49 -0.60 13.93
CA SER A 25 26.38 -1.33 13.00
C SER A 25 26.38 -0.69 11.60
N ARG A 26 27.44 0.08 11.32
CA ARG A 26 27.84 0.56 9.98
C ARG A 26 28.04 -0.64 9.03
N SER A 27 26.97 -1.10 8.39
CA SER A 27 27.05 -2.08 7.30
C SER A 27 26.06 -1.70 6.19
N ARG A 28 26.64 -1.14 5.11
CA ARG A 28 26.05 -0.90 3.79
C ARG A 28 24.53 -0.71 3.79
N ARG A 29 24.08 0.56 3.85
CA ARG A 29 22.80 0.97 3.24
C ARG A 29 22.85 0.54 1.77
N ARG A 30 22.44 -0.70 1.47
CA ARG A 30 21.96 -1.09 0.16
C ARG A 30 20.79 -0.15 -0.08
N ARG A 31 21.05 0.97 -0.76
CA ARG A 31 20.00 1.74 -1.40
C ARG A 31 19.34 0.71 -2.31
N PHE A 32 18.17 0.20 -1.93
CA PHE A 32 17.41 -0.72 -2.76
C PHE A 32 17.20 0.01 -4.09
N LYS A 33 18.02 -0.36 -5.09
CA LYS A 33 17.94 0.21 -6.43
C LYS A 33 16.51 -0.04 -6.87
N ALA A 34 15.78 1.03 -7.16
CA ALA A 34 14.36 0.95 -7.46
C ALA A 34 14.18 0.13 -8.74
N SER A 35 14.01 -1.19 -8.60
CA SER A 35 13.65 -2.04 -9.73
C SER A 35 12.27 -1.59 -10.22
N ASN A 36 12.10 -1.54 -11.53
CA ASN A 36 10.78 -1.35 -12.13
C ASN A 36 9.83 -2.41 -11.54
N ILE A 37 8.60 -1.99 -11.21
CA ILE A 37 7.57 -2.93 -10.79
C ILE A 37 7.25 -3.80 -12.00
N SER A 38 7.30 -5.12 -11.82
CA SER A 38 6.94 -6.07 -12.86
C SER A 38 5.45 -5.98 -13.20
N PHE A 39 5.08 -6.42 -14.40
CA PHE A 39 3.69 -6.41 -14.84
C PHE A 39 2.78 -7.23 -13.90
N VAL A 40 3.29 -8.34 -13.38
CA VAL A 40 2.54 -9.22 -12.45
C VAL A 40 2.32 -8.55 -11.09
N GLU A 41 3.36 -7.93 -10.51
CA GLU A 41 3.20 -7.13 -9.28
C GLU A 41 2.18 -6.00 -9.48
N MET A 42 2.18 -5.35 -10.64
CA MET A 42 1.24 -4.27 -10.96
C MET A 42 -0.21 -4.77 -11.09
N LEU A 43 -0.44 -5.95 -11.68
CA LEU A 43 -1.77 -6.54 -11.76
C LEU A 43 -2.32 -6.87 -10.37
N GLU A 44 -1.48 -7.45 -9.50
CA GLU A 44 -1.86 -7.72 -8.11
C GLU A 44 -2.24 -6.43 -7.37
N MET A 45 -1.48 -5.35 -7.58
CA MET A 45 -1.86 -4.05 -7.03
C MET A 45 -3.27 -3.68 -7.49
N VAL A 46 -3.50 -3.63 -8.81
CA VAL A 46 -4.76 -3.20 -9.44
C VAL A 46 -5.93 -4.06 -8.97
N ASP A 47 -5.76 -5.37 -8.80
CA ASP A 47 -6.80 -6.27 -8.30
C ASP A 47 -7.21 -5.90 -6.86
N ILE A 48 -6.23 -5.67 -5.99
CA ILE A 48 -6.48 -5.22 -4.61
C ILE A 48 -7.15 -3.85 -4.61
N LEU A 49 -6.85 -2.99 -5.58
CA LEU A 49 -7.51 -1.68 -5.69
C LEU A 49 -8.97 -1.82 -6.06
N LYS A 50 -9.29 -2.73 -6.98
CA LYS A 50 -10.66 -2.98 -7.43
C LYS A 50 -11.49 -3.68 -6.36
N ARG A 51 -10.87 -4.58 -5.59
CA ARG A 51 -11.50 -5.31 -4.49
C ARG A 51 -11.64 -4.50 -3.21
N ALA A 52 -10.77 -3.52 -2.98
CA ALA A 52 -10.92 -2.64 -1.84
C ALA A 52 -12.01 -1.61 -2.13
N ASP A 53 -13.05 -1.60 -1.30
CA ASP A 53 -14.02 -0.51 -1.33
C ASP A 53 -13.28 0.82 -1.19
N TYR A 54 -13.48 1.70 -2.15
CA TYR A 54 -12.86 3.02 -2.23
C TYR A 54 -13.46 3.97 -1.17
N ASP A 55 -13.46 3.56 0.11
CA ASP A 55 -13.85 4.33 1.30
C ASP A 55 -12.88 5.51 1.58
N GLY A 56 -12.22 6.06 0.56
CA GLY A 56 -11.27 7.17 0.68
C GLY A 56 -9.96 6.85 1.44
N LYS A 57 -9.85 5.72 2.15
CA LYS A 57 -8.70 5.35 2.98
C LYS A 57 -7.55 4.77 2.15
N LYS A 58 -6.98 5.61 1.26
CA LYS A 58 -5.83 5.29 0.39
C LYS A 58 -4.65 4.68 1.17
N ALA A 59 -4.41 5.14 2.40
CA ALA A 59 -3.36 4.59 3.26
C ALA A 59 -3.57 3.11 3.61
N LYS A 60 -4.81 2.69 3.89
CA LYS A 60 -5.18 1.32 4.23
C LYS A 60 -5.06 0.40 3.01
N ILE A 61 -5.46 0.88 1.85
CA ILE A 61 -5.31 0.16 0.57
C ILE A 61 -3.82 -0.05 0.25
N MET A 62 -3.00 1.00 0.38
CA MET A 62 -1.56 0.90 0.18
C MET A 62 -0.88 -0.09 1.14
N ALA A 63 -1.34 -0.17 2.39
CA ALA A 63 -0.84 -1.15 3.35
C ALA A 63 -1.21 -2.59 2.95
N LYS A 64 -2.43 -2.82 2.44
CA LYS A 64 -2.85 -4.13 1.92
C LYS A 64 -1.98 -4.55 0.73
N VAL A 65 -1.73 -3.63 -0.20
CA VAL A 65 -0.85 -3.86 -1.35
C VAL A 65 0.58 -4.19 -0.94
N LEU A 66 1.15 -3.44 0.02
CA LEU A 66 2.49 -3.76 0.53
C LEU A 66 2.55 -5.16 1.14
N LYS A 67 1.52 -5.53 1.90
CA LYS A 67 1.43 -6.83 2.57
C LYS A 67 1.27 -7.98 1.58
N SER A 68 0.49 -7.81 0.51
CA SER A 68 0.34 -8.83 -0.54
C SER A 68 1.60 -8.98 -1.38
N LEU A 69 2.24 -7.87 -1.79
CA LEU A 69 3.47 -7.91 -2.58
C LEU A 69 4.60 -8.61 -1.83
N HIS A 70 4.70 -8.38 -0.52
CA HIS A 70 5.66 -9.06 0.32
C HIS A 70 5.34 -10.56 0.47
N ARG A 71 4.08 -10.93 0.68
CA ARG A 71 3.68 -12.34 0.88
C ARG A 71 3.72 -13.18 -0.39
N ASN A 72 3.25 -12.63 -1.52
CA ASN A 72 3.06 -13.36 -2.77
C ASN A 72 4.31 -13.35 -3.64
N PHE A 73 5.09 -12.26 -3.61
CA PHE A 73 6.26 -12.10 -4.47
C PHE A 73 7.58 -12.00 -3.69
N GLY A 74 7.53 -11.95 -2.35
CA GLY A 74 8.72 -11.70 -1.53
C GLY A 74 9.29 -10.29 -1.71
N VAL A 75 8.58 -9.40 -2.39
CA VAL A 75 9.13 -8.10 -2.78
C VAL A 75 8.85 -7.06 -1.72
N ARG A 76 9.92 -6.47 -1.19
CA ARG A 76 9.84 -5.35 -0.26
C ARG A 76 9.83 -4.03 -1.04
N ARG A 77 8.66 -3.39 -1.10
CA ARG A 77 8.47 -2.06 -1.72
C ARG A 77 8.27 -0.98 -0.67
N SER A 78 8.58 0.26 -1.02
CA SER A 78 8.23 1.40 -0.16
C SER A 78 6.83 1.93 -0.50
N LYS A 79 6.17 2.50 0.51
CA LYS A 79 4.86 3.13 0.35
C LYS A 79 4.87 4.25 -0.70
N ASP A 80 5.96 5.02 -0.76
CA ASP A 80 6.08 6.14 -1.69
C ASP A 80 6.33 5.69 -3.13
N GLN A 81 7.01 4.55 -3.34
CA GLN A 81 7.12 3.95 -4.67
C GLN A 81 5.75 3.52 -5.21
N LEU A 82 4.94 2.87 -4.37
CA LEU A 82 3.58 2.48 -4.75
C LEU A 82 2.67 3.69 -4.98
N ARG A 83 2.82 4.76 -4.19
CA ARG A 83 2.11 6.02 -4.41
C ARG A 83 2.48 6.66 -5.75
N LYS A 84 3.76 6.70 -6.10
CA LYS A 84 4.21 7.21 -7.39
C LYS A 84 3.63 6.40 -8.55
N ARG A 85 3.74 5.07 -8.47
CA ARG A 85 3.20 4.17 -9.52
C ARG A 85 1.69 4.19 -9.61
N TRP A 86 1.00 4.36 -8.49
CA TRP A 86 -0.43 4.59 -8.45
C TRP A 86 -0.82 5.85 -9.21
N LEU A 87 -0.11 6.96 -8.96
CA LEU A 87 -0.39 8.23 -9.65
C LEU A 87 -0.17 8.06 -11.16
N ASP A 88 0.91 7.40 -11.57
CA ASP A 88 1.15 7.09 -12.99
C ASP A 88 0.02 6.24 -13.59
N LEU A 89 -0.46 5.22 -12.88
CA LEU A 89 -1.57 4.36 -13.31
C LEU A 89 -2.86 5.16 -13.54
N LYS A 90 -3.23 6.02 -12.58
CA LYS A 90 -4.43 6.89 -12.69
C LYS A 90 -4.30 7.97 -13.77
N LEU A 91 -3.10 8.50 -13.98
CA LEU A 91 -2.85 9.51 -15.01
C LEU A 91 -2.89 8.91 -16.42
N ARG A 92 -2.50 7.63 -16.60
CA ARG A 92 -2.50 6.96 -17.90
C ARG A 92 -3.91 6.83 -18.49
N GLU A 93 -4.91 6.52 -17.67
CA GLU A 93 -6.33 6.49 -18.07
C GLU A 93 -6.82 7.89 -18.51
N HIS A 94 -6.50 8.91 -17.70
CA HIS A 94 -6.93 10.28 -17.98
C HIS A 94 -6.25 10.87 -19.23
N ASP A 95 -4.97 10.56 -19.46
CA ASP A 95 -4.25 11.04 -20.62
C ASP A 95 -4.65 10.32 -21.92
N GLN A 96 -4.99 9.03 -21.84
CA GLN A 96 -5.64 8.30 -22.94
C GLN A 96 -6.98 8.94 -23.33
N TYR A 97 -7.82 9.25 -22.35
CA TYR A 97 -9.08 9.95 -22.59
C TYR A 97 -8.86 11.34 -23.23
N ARG A 98 -7.89 12.12 -22.72
CA ARG A 98 -7.49 13.40 -23.34
C ARG A 98 -7.00 13.22 -24.78
N ARG A 99 -6.25 12.15 -25.07
CA ARG A 99 -5.70 11.88 -26.40
C ARG A 99 -6.81 11.54 -27.39
N ILE A 100 -7.74 10.68 -27.01
CA ILE A 100 -8.92 10.34 -27.81
C ILE A 100 -9.78 11.58 -28.06
N ARG A 101 -10.06 12.37 -27.01
CA ARG A 101 -10.82 13.62 -27.13
C ARG A 101 -10.16 14.63 -28.08
N ARG A 102 -8.83 14.75 -28.04
CA ARG A 102 -8.06 15.60 -28.97
C ARG A 102 -8.18 15.13 -30.42
N VAL A 103 -8.18 13.82 -30.67
CA VAL A 103 -8.39 13.28 -32.03
C VAL A 103 -9.80 13.58 -32.52
N LEU A 104 -10.82 13.31 -31.70
CA LEU A 104 -12.22 13.58 -32.06
C LEU A 104 -12.50 15.07 -32.33
N GLN A 105 -11.85 15.98 -31.59
CA GLN A 105 -11.99 17.43 -31.83
C GLN A 105 -11.28 17.91 -33.10
N LYS A 106 -10.26 17.19 -33.59
CA LYS A 106 -9.52 17.54 -34.82
C LYS A 106 -10.16 16.96 -36.09
N SER A 107 -11.12 16.06 -35.95
CA SER A 107 -11.87 15.45 -37.06
C SER A 107 -13.21 16.14 -37.35
N LYS A 108 -13.41 17.35 -36.81
CA LYS A 108 -14.44 18.31 -37.19
C LYS A 108 -13.81 19.43 -38.00
#